data_AF-A0A5B0VDW5-F1
#
_entry.id   AF-A0A5B0VDW5-F1
#
_cell.length_a   1.000
_cell.length_b   1.000
_cell.length_c   1.000
_cell.angle_alpha   90.00
_cell.angle_beta   90.00
_cell.angle_gamma   90.00
#
_symmetry.space_group_name_H-M   'P 1'
#
loop_
_entity.id
_entity.type
_entity.pdbx_description
1 polymer ?
#
loop_
_entity_poly.entity_id
_entity_poly.type
_entity_poly.pdbx_seq_one_letter_code
_entity_poly.pdbx_strand_id
1 'polypeptide(L)'
;MKQTLRKLFSPILTPLESGEVGPSYKPSHRTILNVVGSLFLFLSALSLAALLFTEQLGALIPVLAFLGIGGVSLIAGTLGSDVAVSKMWGNR
;
A
#
# COMPACT_ATOMS: atom_id res chain seq x y z
N MET A 1 -11.83 -0.04 15.94
CA MET A 1 -11.34 0.89 14.90
C MET A 1 -10.70 0.18 13.70
N LYS A 2 -9.72 -0.73 13.89
CA LYS A 2 -9.13 -1.51 12.78
C LYS A 2 -10.16 -2.27 11.93
N GLN A 3 -11.20 -2.82 12.57
CA GLN A 3 -12.24 -3.59 11.89
C GLN A 3 -13.11 -2.73 10.94
N THR A 4 -13.36 -1.47 11.29
CA THR A 4 -14.08 -0.50 10.45
C THR A 4 -13.26 -0.13 9.21
N LEU A 5 -11.96 0.16 9.39
CA LEU A 5 -11.05 0.46 8.29
C LEU A 5 -10.82 -0.77 7.39
N ARG A 6 -10.74 -1.98 7.96
CA ARG A 6 -10.71 -3.23 7.19
C ARG A 6 -11.97 -3.42 6.34
N LYS A 7 -13.15 -3.04 6.86
CA LYS A 7 -14.40 -3.11 6.11
C LYS A 7 -14.42 -2.12 4.95
N LEU A 8 -13.88 -0.91 5.14
CA LEU A 8 -13.74 0.10 4.09
C LEU A 8 -12.79 -0.37 2.98
N PHE A 9 -11.66 -0.98 3.34
CA PHE A 9 -10.68 -1.51 2.39
C PHE A 9 -10.89 -2.99 2.02
N SER A 10 -12.06 -3.54 2.33
CA SER A 10 -12.41 -4.92 1.98
C SER A 10 -12.28 -5.24 0.49
N PRO A 11 -12.65 -4.40 -0.50
CA PRO A 11 -12.48 -4.78 -1.90
C PRO A 11 -11.02 -5.01 -2.30
N ILE A 12 -10.07 -4.36 -1.62
CA ILE A 12 -8.63 -4.53 -1.84
C ILE A 12 -8.11 -5.73 -1.03
N LEU A 13 -8.53 -5.84 0.22
CA LEU A 13 -8.04 -6.87 1.14
C LEU A 13 -8.59 -8.27 0.83
N THR A 14 -9.86 -8.41 0.45
CA THR A 14 -10.48 -9.71 0.21
C THR A 14 -9.77 -10.56 -0.84
N PRO A 15 -9.39 -10.04 -2.03
CA PRO A 15 -8.61 -10.83 -3.00
C PRO A 15 -7.19 -11.12 -2.51
N LEU A 16 -6.61 -10.24 -1.69
CA LEU A 16 -5.27 -10.42 -1.11
C LEU A 16 -5.25 -11.47 0.01
N GLU A 17 -6.29 -11.50 0.84
CA GLU A 17 -6.45 -12.42 1.97
C GLU A 17 -7.04 -13.78 1.57
N SER A 18 -7.42 -13.96 0.30
CA SER A 18 -7.88 -15.23 -0.24
C SER A 18 -6.70 -16.18 -0.48
N GLY A 19 -6.67 -17.28 0.26
CA GLY A 19 -5.66 -18.33 0.19
C GLY A 19 -5.02 -18.66 1.54
N GLU A 20 -3.90 -19.37 1.49
CA GLU A 20 -3.09 -19.71 2.67
C GLU A 20 -1.84 -18.85 2.76
N VAL A 21 -1.24 -18.79 3.95
CA VAL A 21 0.03 -18.08 4.15
C VAL A 21 1.14 -18.82 3.42
N GLY A 22 1.86 -18.11 2.56
CA GLY A 22 2.96 -18.70 1.82
C GLY A 22 4.08 -19.27 2.69
N PRO A 23 4.73 -20.39 2.29
CA PRO A 23 5.80 -21.01 3.07
C PRO A 23 7.03 -20.09 3.25
N SER A 24 7.16 -19.03 2.45
CA SER A 24 8.25 -18.04 2.52
C SER A 24 7.88 -16.78 3.32
N TYR A 25 6.72 -16.74 3.99
CA TYR A 25 6.32 -15.56 4.76
C TYR A 25 7.25 -15.32 5.94
N LYS A 26 7.73 -14.08 6.07
CA LYS A 26 8.46 -13.60 7.24
C LYS A 26 7.80 -12.33 7.78
N PRO A 27 7.77 -12.11 9.12
CA PRO A 27 7.23 -10.88 9.70
C PRO A 27 7.92 -9.61 9.18
N SER A 28 9.19 -9.70 8.76
CA SER A 28 9.94 -8.59 8.15
C SER A 28 9.30 -8.08 6.85
N HIS A 29 8.58 -8.93 6.11
CA HIS A 29 7.90 -8.54 4.88
C HIS A 29 6.84 -7.47 5.14
N ARG A 30 6.17 -7.52 6.29
CA ARG A 30 5.20 -6.50 6.72
C ARG A 30 5.90 -5.17 6.99
N THR A 31 7.02 -5.21 7.70
CA THR A 31 7.80 -4.00 8.01
C THR A 31 8.31 -3.33 6.73
N ILE A 32 8.85 -4.11 5.79
CA ILE A 32 9.32 -3.59 4.51
C ILE A 32 8.15 -2.94 3.73
N LEU A 33 6.99 -3.61 3.69
CA LEU A 33 5.82 -3.07 3.00
C LEU A 33 5.34 -1.75 3.60
N ASN A 34 5.43 -1.62 4.93
CA ASN A 34 5.10 -0.37 5.62
C ASN A 34 6.13 0.74 5.34
N VAL A 35 7.42 0.42 5.36
CA VAL A 35 8.50 1.38 5.07
C VAL A 35 8.41 1.87 3.62
N VAL A 36 8.29 0.95 2.67
CA VAL A 36 8.14 1.27 1.24
C VAL A 36 6.86 2.06 1.00
N GLY A 37 5.73 1.63 1.59
CA GLY A 37 4.47 2.36 1.49
C GLY A 37 4.56 3.80 2.01
N SER A 38 5.23 4.01 3.14
CA SER A 38 5.49 5.34 3.69
C SER A 38 6.40 6.18 2.79
N LEU A 39 7.42 5.57 2.18
CA LEU A 39 8.32 6.26 1.24
C LEU A 39 7.55 6.75 0.01
N PHE A 40 6.68 5.91 -0.54
CA PHE A 40 5.83 6.29 -1.67
C PHE A 40 4.82 7.39 -1.29
N LEU A 41 4.23 7.35 -0.09
CA LEU A 41 3.40 8.47 0.37
C LEU A 41 4.19 9.78 0.52
N PHE A 42 5.43 9.71 0.99
CA PHE A 42 6.31 10.88 1.07
C PHE A 42 6.59 11.45 -0.34
N LEU A 43 6.91 10.60 -1.31
CA LEU A 43 7.08 11.03 -2.71
C LEU A 43 5.79 11.60 -3.31
N SER A 44 4.63 11.04 -2.98
CA SER A 44 3.33 11.58 -3.37
C SER A 44 3.10 12.98 -2.81
N ALA A 45 3.46 13.22 -1.54
CA ALA A 45 3.34 14.52 -0.90
C ALA A 45 4.26 15.56 -1.55
N LEU A 46 5.51 15.18 -1.86
CA LEU A 46 6.43 16.05 -2.60
C LEU A 46 5.93 16.36 -4.01
N SER A 47 5.37 15.37 -4.71
CA SER A 47 4.78 15.56 -6.04
C SER A 47 3.56 16.48 -5.98
N LEU A 48 2.76 16.39 -4.92
CA LEU A 48 1.61 17.27 -4.70
C LEU A 48 2.06 18.70 -4.39
N ALA A 49 3.09 18.86 -3.55
CA ALA A 49 3.68 20.17 -3.31
C ALA A 49 4.20 20.78 -4.61
N ALA A 50 4.92 20.01 -5.43
CA ALA A 50 5.38 20.47 -6.74
C ALA A 50 4.23 20.89 -7.66
N LEU A 51 3.10 20.17 -7.65
CA LEU A 51 1.89 20.55 -8.39
C LEU A 51 1.35 21.90 -7.93
N LEU A 52 1.30 22.17 -6.63
CA LEU A 52 0.82 23.44 -6.08
C LEU A 52 1.77 24.62 -6.38
N PHE A 53 3.07 24.38 -6.47
CA PHE A 53 4.06 25.43 -6.78
C PHE A 53 4.19 25.72 -8.28
N THR A 54 4.05 24.69 -9.13
CA THR A 54 4.25 24.82 -10.58
C THR A 54 2.95 24.99 -11.36
N GLU A 55 1.80 24.74 -10.71
CA GLU A 55 0.46 24.66 -11.31
C GLU A 55 0.38 23.72 -12.52
N GLN A 56 1.34 22.82 -12.66
CA GLN A 56 1.47 21.95 -13.81
C GLN A 56 0.73 20.64 -13.55
N LEU A 57 -0.34 20.42 -14.30
CA LEU A 57 -1.15 19.19 -14.21
C LEU A 57 -0.35 17.90 -14.49
N GLY A 58 0.80 18.02 -15.16
CA GLY A 58 1.72 16.89 -15.37
C GLY A 58 2.23 16.26 -14.07
N ALA A 59 2.30 17.03 -12.97
CA ALA A 59 2.68 16.53 -11.65
C ALA A 59 1.58 15.65 -11.01
N LEU A 60 0.36 15.61 -11.56
CA LEU A 60 -0.73 14.78 -11.03
C LEU A 60 -0.49 13.28 -11.26
N ILE A 61 0.20 12.94 -12.35
CA ILE A 61 0.52 11.54 -12.69
C ILE A 61 1.36 10.88 -11.58
N PRO A 62 2.53 11.43 -11.17
CA PRO A 62 3.31 10.84 -10.09
C PRO A 62 2.58 10.89 -8.74
N VAL A 63 1.76 11.92 -8.46
CA VAL A 63 0.91 11.96 -7.25
C VAL A 63 0.02 10.73 -7.19
N LEU A 64 -0.80 10.49 -8.22
CA LEU A 64 -1.76 9.39 -8.22
C LEU A 64 -1.07 8.02 -8.21
N ALA A 65 0.03 7.87 -8.95
CA ALA A 65 0.79 6.63 -8.98
C ALA A 65 1.40 6.29 -7.61
N PHE A 66 2.11 7.23 -6.99
CA PHE A 66 2.74 7.02 -5.70
C PHE A 66 1.72 6.89 -4.57
N LEU A 67 0.62 7.66 -4.61
CA LEU A 67 -0.48 7.52 -3.66
C LEU A 67 -1.14 6.15 -3.76
N GLY A 68 -1.39 5.66 -4.99
CA GLY A 68 -1.98 4.35 -5.23
C GLY A 68 -1.10 3.22 -4.72
N ILE A 69 0.16 3.18 -5.14
CA ILE A 69 1.12 2.13 -4.77
C ILE A 69 1.42 2.18 -3.26
N GLY A 70 1.71 3.38 -2.73
CA GLY A 70 1.99 3.58 -1.32
C GLY A 70 0.78 3.27 -0.43
N GLY A 71 -0.40 3.70 -0.86
CA GLY A 71 -1.67 3.43 -0.19
C GLY A 71 -1.98 1.94 -0.11
N VAL A 72 -1.93 1.22 -1.24
CA VAL A 72 -2.17 -0.24 -1.25
C VAL A 72 -1.13 -0.97 -0.38
N SER A 73 0.14 -0.56 -0.43
CA SER A 73 1.20 -1.14 0.39
C SER A 73 0.95 -0.95 1.89
N LEU A 74 0.60 0.27 2.31
CA LEU A 74 0.27 0.54 3.71
C LEU A 74 -1.01 -0.15 4.17
N ILE A 75 -2.05 -0.21 3.32
CA ILE A 75 -3.29 -0.92 3.64
C ILE A 75 -2.99 -2.41 3.86
N ALA A 76 -2.26 -3.05 2.96
CA ALA A 76 -1.87 -4.46 3.11
C ALA A 76 -0.94 -4.67 4.32
N GLY A 77 0.05 -3.78 4.55
CA GLY A 77 1.04 -3.91 5.61
C GLY A 77 0.53 -3.56 7.02
N THR A 78 -0.48 -2.70 7.16
CA THR A 78 -1.03 -2.31 8.47
C THR A 78 -2.35 -3.02 8.79
N LEU A 79 -3.19 -3.26 7.79
CA LEU A 79 -4.54 -3.82 7.94
C LEU A 79 -4.69 -5.24 7.39
N GLY A 80 -3.86 -5.63 6.41
CA GLY A 80 -3.93 -6.96 5.81
C GLY A 80 -3.46 -8.05 6.76
N SER A 81 -3.99 -9.26 6.57
CA SER A 81 -3.52 -10.49 7.23
C SER A 81 -2.14 -10.91 6.73
N ASP A 82 -1.54 -11.89 7.38
CA ASP A 82 -0.28 -12.48 6.94
C ASP A 82 -0.41 -13.14 5.55
N VAL A 83 -1.60 -13.62 5.19
CA VAL A 83 -1.93 -14.09 3.84
C VAL A 83 -1.78 -12.96 2.83
N ALA A 84 -2.39 -11.80 3.08
CA ALA A 84 -2.30 -10.64 2.20
C ALA A 84 -0.86 -10.17 1.99
N VAL A 85 -0.09 -10.10 3.07
CA VAL A 85 1.34 -9.73 2.97
C VAL A 85 2.11 -10.81 2.20
N SER A 86 1.86 -12.10 2.44
CA SER A 86 2.53 -13.18 1.71
C SER A 86 2.21 -13.16 0.20
N LYS A 87 0.98 -12.83 -0.18
CA LYS A 87 0.53 -12.75 -1.56
C LYS A 87 1.14 -11.56 -2.31
N MET A 88 1.31 -10.42 -1.64
CA MET A 88 2.06 -9.26 -2.16
C MET A 88 3.52 -9.61 -2.48
N TRP A 89 4.11 -10.55 -1.74
CA TRP A 89 5.48 -11.02 -1.93
C TRP A 89 5.61 -12.18 -2.94
N GLY A 90 4.55 -12.47 -3.69
CA GLY A 90 4.61 -13.43 -4.81
C GLY A 90 4.43 -14.88 -4.40
N ASN A 91 3.76 -15.14 -3.27
CA ASN A 91 3.28 -16.50 -3.01
C ASN A 91 2.25 -16.88 -4.08
N ARG A 92 2.59 -17.85 -4.92
CA ARG A 92 1.72 -18.42 -5.95
C ARG A 92 0.76 -19.42 -5.34
#